data_AF-A0A6A3U5J0-F1
#
_entry.id   AF-A0A6A3U5J0-F1
#
_cell.length_a   1.000
_cell.length_b   1.000
_cell.length_c   1.000
_cell.angle_alpha   90.00
_cell.angle_beta   90.00
_cell.angle_gamma   90.00
#
_symmetry.space_group_name_H-M   'P 1'
#
loop_
_entity.id
_entity.type
_entity.pdbx_description
1 polymer ?
#
loop_
_entity_poly.entity_id
_entity_poly.type
_entity_poly.pdbx_seq_one_letter_code
_entity_poly.pdbx_strand_id
1 'polypeptide(L)'
;MNPESLATRWIRGTAPRMLREVIFGVGLNQLSDYFEERLSLTSSPALNNAIGSMAAGVVSGYLSHVPHNLSTMKLMHPQKSYGEHMDDFIRRAEVRVPNTVSPRQRYLAATALALLFPKGLTVRTSQIVGSFIILNGTINSLKEVDFNTIKGYLSD
;
A
#
# COMPACT_ATOMS: atom_id res chain seq x y z
N MET A 1 -6.82 13.40 -20.55
CA MET A 1 -6.88 12.01 -20.02
C MET A 1 -6.28 11.10 -21.09
N ASN A 2 -5.50 10.07 -20.74
CA ASN A 2 -4.74 9.25 -21.71
C ASN A 2 -5.69 8.64 -22.77
N PRO A 3 -5.53 8.96 -24.08
CA PRO A 3 -6.47 8.59 -25.15
C PRO A 3 -6.34 7.14 -25.64
N GLU A 4 -5.39 6.37 -25.09
CA GLU A 4 -5.18 4.98 -25.52
C GLU A 4 -6.23 4.00 -25.00
N SER A 5 -6.46 2.95 -25.79
CA SER A 5 -7.37 1.86 -25.46
C SER A 5 -6.90 1.07 -24.24
N LEU A 6 -7.85 0.48 -23.50
CA LEU A 6 -7.55 -0.33 -22.32
C LEU A 6 -6.63 -1.52 -22.64
N ALA A 7 -6.74 -2.08 -23.85
CA ALA A 7 -5.97 -3.23 -24.32
C ALA A 7 -4.45 -2.97 -24.38
N THR A 8 -4.02 -1.71 -24.53
CA THR A 8 -2.60 -1.33 -24.49
C THR A 8 -2.23 -0.59 -23.20
N ARG A 9 -3.20 0.03 -22.53
CA ARG A 9 -2.96 0.82 -21.31
C ARG A 9 -2.71 -0.05 -20.07
N TRP A 10 -3.22 -1.28 -20.02
CA TRP A 10 -3.13 -2.12 -18.82
C TRP A 10 -1.69 -2.53 -18.47
N ILE A 11 -0.79 -2.68 -19.46
CA ILE A 11 0.63 -3.03 -19.25
C ILE A 11 1.49 -1.87 -18.74
N ARG A 12 0.95 -0.65 -18.68
CA ARG A 12 1.70 0.52 -18.22
C ARG A 12 1.83 0.51 -16.71
N GLY A 13 3.06 0.74 -16.25
CA GLY A 13 3.35 0.70 -14.82
C GLY A 13 3.31 -0.72 -14.23
N THR A 14 3.40 -1.78 -15.05
CA THR A 14 3.40 -3.17 -14.56
C THR A 14 4.54 -3.43 -13.59
N ALA A 15 5.77 -3.00 -13.89
CA ALA A 15 6.89 -3.17 -12.98
C ALA A 15 6.64 -2.58 -11.57
N PRO A 16 6.28 -1.30 -11.42
CA PRO A 16 5.94 -0.76 -10.11
C PRO A 16 4.68 -1.40 -9.48
N ARG A 17 3.72 -1.90 -10.27
CA ARG A 17 2.57 -2.65 -9.74
C ARG A 17 2.98 -4.00 -9.17
N MET A 18 3.85 -4.75 -9.85
CA MET A 18 4.36 -6.02 -9.35
C MET A 18 5.14 -5.82 -8.06
N LEU A 19 5.99 -4.79 -7.98
CA LEU A 19 6.70 -4.47 -6.75
C LEU A 19 5.73 -4.12 -5.60
N ARG A 20 4.70 -3.32 -5.90
CA ARG A 20 3.64 -3.04 -4.93
C ARG A 20 2.97 -4.35 -4.47
N GLU A 21 2.66 -5.25 -5.39
CA GLU A 21 1.97 -6.49 -5.08
C GLU A 21 2.80 -7.38 -4.16
N VAL A 22 4.11 -7.45 -4.37
CA VAL A 22 5.03 -8.14 -3.45
C VAL A 22 4.98 -7.53 -2.04
N ILE A 23 5.02 -6.19 -1.92
CA ILE A 23 4.91 -5.50 -0.62
C ILE A 23 3.55 -5.77 0.04
N PHE A 24 2.49 -5.84 -0.76
CA PHE A 24 1.14 -6.15 -0.28
C PHE A 24 1.04 -7.59 0.20
N GLY A 25 1.55 -8.56 -0.58
CA GLY A 25 1.54 -9.97 -0.21
C GLY A 25 2.36 -10.27 1.04
N VAL A 26 3.56 -9.68 1.15
CA VAL A 26 4.38 -9.79 2.38
C VAL A 26 3.67 -9.14 3.56
N GLY A 27 3.06 -7.97 3.34
CA GLY A 27 2.25 -7.28 4.35
C GLY A 27 1.09 -8.10 4.89
N LEU A 28 0.22 -8.49 3.96
CA LEU A 28 -1.04 -9.13 4.27
C LEU A 28 -0.82 -10.49 4.93
N ASN A 29 0.14 -11.27 4.43
CA ASN A 29 0.32 -12.66 4.86
C ASN A 29 1.39 -12.84 5.94
N GLN A 30 2.54 -12.17 5.83
CA GLN A 30 3.67 -12.45 6.74
C GLN A 30 3.73 -11.44 7.88
N LEU A 31 3.62 -10.14 7.57
CA LEU A 31 3.68 -9.10 8.60
C LEU A 31 2.44 -9.10 9.48
N SER A 32 1.26 -9.39 8.94
CA SER A 32 0.02 -9.41 9.74
C SER A 32 0.07 -10.52 10.78
N ASP A 33 0.46 -11.73 10.37
CA ASP A 33 0.67 -12.88 11.27
C ASP A 33 1.76 -12.57 12.31
N TYR A 34 2.90 -12.04 11.86
CA TYR A 34 4.01 -11.65 12.76
C TYR A 34 3.56 -10.65 13.83
N PHE A 35 2.79 -9.62 13.44
CA PHE A 35 2.30 -8.63 14.40
C PHE A 35 1.18 -9.18 15.27
N GLU A 36 0.30 -10.04 14.75
CA GLU A 36 -0.73 -10.72 15.54
C GLU A 36 -0.11 -11.57 16.66
N GLU A 37 0.93 -12.35 16.36
CA GLU A 37 1.64 -13.17 17.35
C GLU A 37 2.26 -12.32 18.47
N ARG A 38 2.86 -11.18 18.10
CA ARG A 38 3.61 -10.31 19.03
C ARG A 38 2.75 -9.29 19.77
N LEU A 39 1.62 -8.90 19.20
CA LEU A 39 0.69 -7.90 19.75
C LEU A 39 -0.64 -8.55 20.16
N SER A 40 -0.61 -9.80 20.62
CA SER A 40 -1.75 -10.53 21.17
C SER A 40 -2.19 -9.92 22.52
N LEU A 41 -2.66 -8.67 22.46
CA LEU A 41 -2.99 -7.81 23.60
C LEU A 41 -4.35 -8.14 24.20
N THR A 42 -5.17 -8.92 23.49
CA THR A 42 -6.56 -9.20 23.87
C THR A 42 -6.82 -10.70 23.88
N SER A 43 -7.90 -11.10 24.56
CA SER A 43 -8.36 -12.49 24.57
C SER A 43 -9.14 -12.88 23.31
N SER A 44 -9.46 -11.93 22.43
CA SER A 44 -10.22 -12.17 21.20
C SER A 44 -9.26 -12.38 20.02
N PRO A 45 -9.29 -13.57 19.37
CA PRO A 45 -8.47 -13.84 18.19
C PRO A 45 -8.78 -12.87 17.05
N ALA A 46 -10.07 -12.57 16.81
CA ALA A 46 -10.50 -11.63 15.78
C ALA A 46 -9.93 -10.22 15.99
N LEU A 47 -9.87 -9.75 17.25
CA LEU A 47 -9.33 -8.43 17.56
C LEU A 47 -7.81 -8.39 17.45
N ASN A 48 -7.11 -9.45 17.87
CA ASN A 48 -5.66 -9.57 17.69
C ASN A 48 -5.29 -9.60 16.20
N ASN A 49 -6.06 -10.33 15.37
CA ASN A 49 -5.88 -10.32 13.93
C ASN A 49 -6.09 -8.93 13.31
N ALA A 50 -7.12 -8.19 13.75
CA ALA A 50 -7.35 -6.83 13.28
C ALA A 50 -6.19 -5.90 13.67
N ILE A 51 -5.63 -6.04 14.87
CA ILE A 51 -4.47 -5.26 15.33
C ILE A 51 -3.21 -5.61 14.53
N GLY A 52 -2.94 -6.91 14.32
CA GLY A 52 -1.82 -7.37 13.51
C GLY A 52 -1.92 -6.87 12.07
N SER A 53 -3.09 -7.01 11.47
CA SER A 53 -3.42 -6.52 10.12
C SER A 53 -3.31 -4.99 10.01
N MET A 54 -3.68 -4.26 11.06
CA MET A 54 -3.51 -2.81 11.12
C MET A 54 -2.04 -2.42 11.11
N ALA A 55 -1.23 -3.01 12.00
CA ALA A 55 0.20 -2.73 12.08
C ALA A 55 0.92 -3.06 10.76
N ALA A 56 0.61 -4.21 10.16
CA ALA A 56 1.11 -4.60 8.86
C ALA A 56 0.67 -3.64 7.76
N GLY A 57 -0.60 -3.22 7.76
CA GLY A 57 -1.15 -2.28 6.80
C GLY A 57 -0.47 -0.91 6.86
N VAL A 58 -0.06 -0.45 8.05
CA VAL A 58 0.72 0.79 8.21
C VAL A 58 2.08 0.66 7.53
N VAL A 59 2.80 -0.43 7.81
CA VAL A 59 4.13 -0.69 7.24
C VAL A 59 4.06 -0.86 5.72
N SER A 60 3.17 -1.73 5.22
CA SER A 60 3.00 -1.95 3.77
C SER A 60 2.43 -0.73 3.06
N GLY A 61 1.58 0.05 3.72
CA GLY A 61 1.09 1.33 3.21
C GLY A 61 2.21 2.34 2.99
N TYR A 62 3.10 2.42 3.98
CA TYR A 62 4.30 3.23 3.90
C TYR A 62 5.25 2.75 2.80
N LEU A 63 5.62 1.48 2.76
CA LEU A 63 6.62 1.00 1.79
C LEU A 63 6.14 1.05 0.34
N SER A 64 4.83 0.94 0.11
CA SER A 64 4.29 0.82 -1.25
C SER A 64 3.92 2.15 -1.91
N HIS A 65 4.06 3.30 -1.24
CA HIS A 65 3.57 4.57 -1.80
C HIS A 65 4.38 5.03 -3.01
N VAL A 66 5.71 4.88 -2.98
CA VAL A 66 6.58 5.22 -4.12
C VAL A 66 6.22 4.40 -5.36
N PRO A 67 6.22 3.05 -5.32
CA PRO A 67 5.89 2.26 -6.50
C PRO A 67 4.47 2.55 -6.99
N HIS A 68 3.50 2.74 -6.09
CA HIS A 68 2.15 3.10 -6.51
C HIS A 68 2.08 4.44 -7.23
N ASN A 69 2.72 5.48 -6.69
CA ASN A 69 2.73 6.80 -7.30
C ASN A 69 3.43 6.76 -8.67
N LEU A 70 4.54 6.02 -8.80
CA LEU A 70 5.22 5.81 -10.07
C LEU A 70 4.35 5.10 -11.11
N SER A 71 3.62 4.05 -10.71
CA SER A 71 2.68 3.37 -11.60
C SER A 71 1.59 4.32 -12.11
N THR A 72 1.00 5.10 -11.19
CA THR A 72 -0.05 6.08 -11.51
C THR A 72 0.47 7.17 -12.46
N MET A 73 1.66 7.71 -12.19
CA MET A 73 2.27 8.72 -13.07
C MET A 73 2.56 8.16 -14.47
N LYS A 74 3.04 6.92 -14.57
CA LYS A 74 3.28 6.25 -15.86
C LYS A 74 2.00 5.99 -16.64
N LEU A 75 0.86 5.83 -15.97
CA LEU A 75 -0.45 5.71 -16.64
C LEU A 75 -0.96 7.05 -17.18
N MET A 76 -0.70 8.14 -16.44
CA MET A 76 -1.17 9.48 -16.75
C MET A 76 -0.30 10.18 -17.80
N HIS A 77 1.02 9.99 -17.71
CA HIS A 77 2.04 10.61 -18.56
C HIS A 77 2.96 9.54 -19.16
N PRO A 78 2.44 8.70 -20.07
CA PRO A 78 3.14 7.50 -20.53
C PRO A 78 4.44 7.77 -21.28
N GLN A 79 4.59 8.97 -21.85
CA GLN A 79 5.75 9.36 -22.65
C GLN A 79 7.00 9.58 -21.79
N LYS A 80 6.83 9.88 -20.50
CA LYS A 80 7.94 10.09 -19.58
C LYS A 80 8.49 8.76 -19.08
N SER A 81 9.81 8.67 -18.94
CA SER A 81 10.51 7.59 -18.28
C SER A 81 10.22 7.58 -16.76
N TYR A 82 10.53 6.47 -16.09
CA TYR A 82 10.38 6.40 -14.63
C TYR A 82 11.33 7.36 -13.89
N GLY A 83 12.51 7.64 -14.46
CA GLY A 83 13.43 8.64 -13.90
C GLY A 83 12.83 10.04 -13.92
N GLU A 84 12.22 10.43 -15.05
CA GLU A 84 11.51 11.71 -15.16
C GLU A 84 10.29 11.80 -14.23
N HIS A 85 9.58 10.69 -14.02
CA HIS A 85 8.52 10.63 -13.01
C HIS A 85 9.05 10.81 -11.59
N MET A 86 10.21 10.23 -11.27
CA MET A 86 10.83 10.41 -9.96
C MET A 86 11.29 11.87 -9.75
N ASP A 87 11.89 12.49 -10.76
CA ASP A 87 12.28 13.90 -10.71
C ASP A 87 11.04 14.81 -10.54
N ASP A 88 9.97 14.59 -11.31
CA ASP A 88 8.69 15.28 -11.14
C ASP A 88 8.13 15.11 -9.72
N PHE A 89 8.23 13.91 -9.16
CA PHE A 89 7.76 13.59 -7.81
C PHE A 89 8.55 14.35 -6.73
N ILE A 90 9.88 14.44 -6.89
CA ILE A 90 10.77 15.19 -6.00
C ILE A 90 10.53 16.70 -6.12
N ARG A 91 10.45 17.24 -7.34
CA ARG A 91 10.20 18.67 -7.58
C ARG A 91 8.89 19.15 -6.99
N ARG A 92 7.83 18.34 -7.03
CA ARG A 92 6.56 18.67 -6.36
C ARG A 92 6.71 18.82 -4.85
N ALA A 93 7.70 18.17 -4.25
CA ALA A 93 8.01 18.34 -2.83
C ALA A 93 8.87 19.59 -2.55
N GLU A 94 9.60 20.14 -3.52
CA GLU A 94 10.40 21.37 -3.35
C GLU A 94 9.57 22.59 -2.96
N VAL A 95 8.28 22.61 -3.31
CA VAL A 95 7.32 23.66 -2.90
C VAL A 95 7.16 23.70 -1.38
N ARG A 96 7.44 22.59 -0.68
CA ARG A 96 7.37 22.50 0.78
C ARG A 96 8.69 22.85 1.46
N VAL A 97 9.76 23.08 0.70
CA VAL A 97 11.07 23.46 1.24
C VAL A 97 11.22 24.98 1.10
N PRO A 98 11.62 25.70 2.17
CA PRO A 98 11.85 27.14 2.12
C PRO A 98 12.81 27.57 1.00
N ASN A 99 12.54 28.72 0.38
CA ASN A 99 13.41 29.31 -0.65
C ASN A 99 14.74 29.86 -0.08
N THR A 100 14.91 29.87 1.24
CA THR A 100 16.10 30.37 1.94
C THR A 100 17.27 29.38 1.92
N VAL A 101 17.05 28.15 1.47
CA VAL A 101 18.05 27.07 1.45
C VAL A 101 18.71 26.99 0.08
N SER A 102 19.99 26.61 0.02
CA SER A 102 20.71 26.48 -1.25
C SER A 102 20.05 25.45 -2.19
N PRO A 103 20.14 25.62 -3.53
CA PRO A 103 19.42 24.76 -4.49
C PRO A 103 19.72 23.25 -4.34
N ARG A 104 20.97 22.88 -4.04
CA ARG A 104 21.35 21.46 -3.83
C ARG A 104 20.74 20.88 -2.55
N GLN A 105 20.80 21.62 -1.44
CA GLN A 105 20.20 21.20 -0.18
C GLN A 105 18.68 21.15 -0.27
N ARG A 106 18.09 22.08 -1.04
CA ARG A 106 16.67 22.10 -1.32
C ARG A 106 16.20 20.84 -2.05
N TYR A 107 16.91 20.42 -3.08
CA TYR A 107 16.59 19.19 -3.80
C TYR A 107 16.72 17.95 -2.89
N LEU A 108 17.75 17.88 -2.04
CA LEU A 108 17.90 16.80 -1.06
C LEU A 108 16.77 16.78 -0.04
N ALA A 109 16.42 17.94 0.54
CA ALA A 109 15.30 18.06 1.48
C ALA A 109 13.97 17.71 0.81
N ALA A 110 13.75 18.13 -0.44
CA ALA A 110 12.58 17.78 -1.22
C ALA A 110 12.53 16.27 -1.51
N THR A 111 13.67 15.64 -1.79
CA THR A 111 13.78 14.19 -2.00
C THR A 111 13.38 13.45 -0.72
N ALA A 112 13.92 13.86 0.43
CA ALA A 112 13.54 13.31 1.73
C ALA A 112 12.04 13.51 2.00
N LEU A 113 11.50 14.70 1.76
CA LEU A 113 10.06 14.97 1.94
C LEU A 113 9.18 14.19 0.96
N ALA A 114 9.64 13.95 -0.27
CA ALA A 114 8.90 13.20 -1.27
C ALA A 114 8.82 11.72 -0.91
N LEU A 115 9.93 11.14 -0.44
CA LEU A 115 10.04 9.72 -0.12
C LEU A 115 9.59 9.36 1.30
N LEU A 116 9.76 10.25 2.28
CA LEU A 116 9.42 9.98 3.68
C LEU A 116 8.05 10.53 4.07
N PHE A 117 7.67 11.69 3.53
CA PHE A 117 6.41 12.35 3.87
C PHE A 117 5.60 12.78 2.63
N PRO A 118 5.20 11.85 1.75
CA PRO A 118 4.44 12.20 0.56
C PRO A 118 3.06 12.76 0.90
N LYS A 119 2.57 13.67 0.05
CA LYS A 119 1.16 14.08 0.08
C LYS A 119 0.28 12.86 -0.24
N GLY A 120 -0.73 12.62 0.60
CA GLY A 120 -1.67 11.51 0.42
C GLY A 120 -1.19 10.15 0.96
N LEU A 121 0.00 10.09 1.58
CA LEU A 121 0.50 8.88 2.26
C LEU A 121 -0.54 8.37 3.27
N THR A 122 -1.05 9.25 4.14
CA THR A 122 -2.05 8.88 5.15
C THR A 122 -3.28 8.24 4.55
N VAL A 123 -3.90 8.86 3.53
CA VAL A 123 -5.10 8.33 2.86
C VAL A 123 -4.84 6.95 2.30
N ARG A 124 -3.71 6.77 1.61
CA ARG A 124 -3.36 5.50 0.99
C ARG A 124 -3.04 4.43 2.03
N THR A 125 -2.34 4.79 3.09
CA THR A 125 -2.07 3.88 4.21
C THR A 125 -3.38 3.46 4.87
N SER A 126 -4.33 4.38 5.10
CA SER A 126 -5.66 4.04 5.63
C SER A 126 -6.43 3.06 4.74
N GLN A 127 -6.38 3.24 3.42
CA GLN A 127 -7.00 2.29 2.48
C GLN A 127 -6.39 0.88 2.60
N ILE A 128 -5.07 0.80 2.76
CA ILE A 128 -4.35 -0.48 2.86
C ILE A 128 -4.62 -1.16 4.19
N VAL A 129 -4.54 -0.41 5.29
CA VAL A 129 -4.95 -0.87 6.63
C VAL A 129 -6.36 -1.43 6.61
N GLY A 130 -7.33 -0.66 6.07
CA GLY A 130 -8.71 -1.13 5.97
C GLY A 130 -8.83 -2.40 5.14
N SER A 131 -8.11 -2.49 4.01
CA SER A 131 -8.12 -3.69 3.18
C SER A 131 -7.56 -4.91 3.90
N PHE A 132 -6.49 -4.77 4.69
CA PHE A 132 -5.87 -5.90 5.39
C PHE A 132 -6.77 -6.43 6.49
N ILE A 133 -7.36 -5.53 7.29
CA ILE A 133 -8.31 -5.91 8.36
C ILE A 133 -9.50 -6.68 7.75
N ILE A 134 -10.07 -6.19 6.65
CA ILE A 134 -11.21 -6.85 6.00
C ILE A 134 -10.80 -8.20 5.41
N LEU A 135 -9.68 -8.26 4.68
CA LEU A 135 -9.24 -9.48 4.01
C LEU A 135 -8.86 -10.57 5.01
N ASN A 136 -8.02 -10.26 5.99
CA ASN A 136 -7.61 -11.24 7.00
C ASN A 136 -8.76 -11.61 7.93
N GLY A 137 -9.61 -10.65 8.30
CA GLY A 137 -10.84 -10.92 9.05
C GLY A 137 -11.75 -11.89 8.30
N THR A 138 -11.99 -11.65 7.00
CA THR A 138 -12.81 -12.55 6.17
C THR A 138 -12.16 -13.94 6.05
N ILE A 139 -10.84 -14.01 5.82
CA ILE A 139 -10.11 -15.28 5.74
C ILE A 139 -10.28 -16.08 7.03
N ASN A 140 -10.13 -15.44 8.19
CA ASN A 140 -10.28 -16.11 9.47
C ASN A 140 -11.72 -16.52 9.76
N SER A 141 -12.71 -15.68 9.44
CA SER A 141 -14.12 -16.07 9.54
C SER A 141 -14.47 -17.26 8.63
N LEU A 142 -13.89 -17.35 7.43
CA LEU A 142 -14.10 -18.49 6.55
C LEU A 142 -13.43 -19.78 7.05
N LYS A 143 -12.29 -19.69 7.77
CA LYS A 143 -11.68 -20.86 8.42
C LYS A 143 -12.57 -21.45 9.51
N GLU A 144 -13.36 -20.62 10.19
CA GLU A 144 -14.32 -21.05 11.21
C GLU A 144 -15.59 -21.68 10.62
N VAL A 145 -15.91 -21.38 9.35
CA VAL A 145 -17.00 -22.03 8.61
C VAL A 145 -16.50 -23.38 8.09
N ASP A 146 -16.41 -24.36 8.97
CA ASP A 146 -16.14 -25.74 8.57
C ASP A 146 -17.38 -26.33 7.87
N PHE A 147 -17.19 -27.03 6.74
CA PHE A 147 -18.28 -27.64 5.96
C PHE A 147 -19.09 -28.67 6.76
N ASN A 148 -18.52 -29.18 7.85
CA ASN A 148 -19.20 -30.05 8.81
C ASN A 148 -20.34 -29.32 9.56
N THR A 149 -20.14 -28.04 9.89
CA THR A 149 -21.19 -27.19 10.48
C THR A 149 -22.34 -26.99 9.50
N ILE A 150 -22.05 -26.79 8.21
CA ILE A 150 -23.07 -26.63 7.17
C ILE A 150 -23.83 -27.94 6.91
N LYS A 151 -23.14 -29.10 6.92
CA LYS A 151 -23.79 -30.41 6.78
C LYS A 151 -24.74 -30.73 7.95
N GLY A 152 -24.40 -30.31 9.15
CA GLY A 152 -25.28 -30.44 10.32
C GLY A 152 -26.59 -29.67 10.17
N TYR A 153 -26.54 -28.45 9.61
CA TYR A 153 -27.74 -27.62 9.38
C TYR A 153 -28.64 -28.08 8.21
N LEU A 154 -28.12 -28.89 7.29
CA LEU A 154 -28.88 -29.43 6.14
C LEU A 154 -29.42 -30.84 6.40
N SER A 155 -29.11 -31.42 7.57
CA SER A 155 -29.52 -32.78 7.95
C SER A 155 -30.62 -32.78 9.04
N ASP A 156 -31.12 -31.60 9.42
CA ASP A 156 -32.36 -31.39 10.19
C ASP A 156 -33.45 -30.84 9.25
#